data_AF-A0A6P0RJD3-F1
#
_entry.id   AF-A0A6P0RJD3-F1
#
_cell.length_a   1.000
_cell.length_b   1.000
_cell.length_c   1.000
_cell.angle_alpha   90.00
_cell.angle_beta   90.00
_cell.angle_gamma   90.00
#
_symmetry.space_group_name_H-M   'P 1'
#
loop_
_entity.id
_entity.type
_entity.pdbx_description
1 polymer ?
#
loop_
_entity_poly.entity_id
_entity_poly.type
_entity_poly.pdbx_seq_one_letter_code
_entity_poly.pdbx_strand_id
1 'polypeptide(L)' 'MLYPKIISAKVVDEYTLFVHFSNNQTRKYNIKKLLEKPMFFPLKNY' A
#
# COMPACT_ATOMS: atom_id res chain seq x y z
N MET A 1 4.13 -7.57 -21.63
CA MET A 1 2.96 -7.46 -20.74
C MET A 1 2.91 -6.05 -20.18
N LEU A 2 1.84 -5.30 -20.43
CA LEU A 2 1.63 -3.99 -19.78
C LEU A 2 1.05 -4.24 -18.39
N TYR A 3 1.89 -4.10 -17.36
CA TYR A 3 1.41 -4.11 -15.99
C TYR A 3 0.71 -2.77 -15.69
N PRO A 4 -0.43 -2.80 -14.99
CA PRO A 4 -1.11 -1.57 -14.64
C PRO A 4 -0.25 -0.76 -13.67
N LYS A 5 -0.01 0.51 -13.99
CA LYS A 5 0.70 1.46 -13.14
C LYS A 5 -0.17 1.89 -11.96
N ILE A 6 0.46 2.20 -10.84
CA ILE A 6 -0.19 2.82 -9.68
C ILE A 6 -0.47 4.28 -10.02
N ILE A 7 -1.71 4.72 -9.86
CA ILE A 7 -2.12 6.13 -10.02
C ILE A 7 -2.10 6.83 -8.66
N SER A 8 -2.64 6.18 -7.63
CA SER A 8 -2.71 6.75 -6.30
C SER A 8 -2.68 5.67 -5.23
N ALA A 9 -2.21 6.06 -4.04
CA ALA A 9 -2.23 5.23 -2.86
C ALA A 9 -2.76 6.07 -1.70
N LYS A 10 -3.75 5.54 -0.97
CA LYS A 10 -4.38 6.23 0.16
C LYS A 10 -4.46 5.30 1.37
N VAL A 11 -4.04 5.81 2.52
CA VAL A 11 -4.25 5.14 3.80
C VAL A 11 -5.67 5.42 4.25
N VAL A 12 -6.42 4.37 4.58
CA VAL A 12 -7.85 4.48 4.97
C VAL A 12 -8.08 4.01 6.41
N ASP A 13 -7.19 3.18 6.94
CA ASP A 13 -7.11 2.76 8.35
C ASP A 13 -5.63 2.53 8.69
N GLU A 14 -5.28 2.41 9.98
CA GLU A 14 -3.90 2.35 10.50
C GLU A 14 -2.92 1.58 9.59
N TYR A 15 -3.29 0.38 9.15
CA TYR A 15 -2.45 -0.48 8.31
C TYR A 15 -3.09 -0.85 6.97
N THR A 16 -4.18 -0.18 6.59
CA THR A 16 -4.89 -0.45 5.34
C THR A 16 -4.51 0.58 4.28
N LEU A 17 -3.90 0.10 3.20
CA LEU A 17 -3.58 0.88 2.02
C LEU A 17 -4.51 0.51 0.86
N PHE A 18 -5.21 1.49 0.33
CA PHE A 18 -5.90 1.36 -0.96
C PHE A 18 -5.00 1.88 -2.07
N VAL A 19 -4.79 1.06 -3.08
CA VAL A 19 -3.98 1.38 -4.26
C VAL A 19 -4.89 1.38 -5.47
N HIS A 20 -4.96 2.52 -6.16
CA HIS A 20 -5.69 2.66 -7.41
C HIS A 20 -4.73 2.50 -8.59
N PHE A 21 -5.14 1.68 -9.55
CA PHE A 21 -4.36 1.33 -10.72
C PHE A 21 -4.93 1.95 -11.98
N SER A 22 -4.07 2.13 -12.99
CA SER A 22 -4.41 2.69 -14.30
C SER A 22 -5.40 1.90 -15.14
N ASN A 23 -5.74 0.68 -14.72
CA ASN A 23 -6.81 -0.13 -15.30
C ASN A 23 -8.13 0.01 -14.53
N ASN A 24 -8.31 1.10 -13.77
CA ASN A 24 -9.44 1.38 -12.89
C ASN A 24 -9.66 0.34 -11.78
N GLN A 25 -8.72 -0.58 -11.55
CA GLN A 25 -8.79 -1.50 -10.43
C GLN A 25 -8.32 -0.80 -9.16
N THR A 26 -9.02 -1.08 -8.07
CA THR A 26 -8.61 -0.66 -6.73
C THR A 26 -8.35 -1.91 -5.91
N ARG A 27 -7.18 -1.99 -5.28
CA ARG A 27 -6.82 -3.11 -4.39
C ARG A 27 -6.57 -2.61 -2.99
N LYS A 28 -7.00 -3.41 -2.01
CA LYS A 28 -6.80 -3.18 -0.58
C LYS A 28 -5.65 -4.06 -0.10
N TYR A 29 -4.68 -3.46 0.60
CA TYR A 29 -3.53 -4.14 1.16
C TYR A 29 -3.44 -3.87 2.66
N ASN A 30 -3.13 -4.91 3.43
CA ASN A 30 -2.72 -4.76 4.82
C ASN A 30 -1.19 -4.71 4.86
N ILE A 31 -0.63 -3.56 5.25
CA ILE A 31 0.81 -3.32 5.28
C ILE A 31 1.44 -3.61 6.65
N LYS A 32 0.70 -4.14 7.63
CA LYS A 32 1.21 -4.43 8.98
C LYS A 32 2.48 -5.29 8.95
N LYS A 33 2.43 -6.41 8.21
CA LYS A 33 3.59 -7.30 8.01
C LYS A 33 4.74 -6.65 7.25
N LEU A 34 4.45 -5.64 6.43
CA LEU A 34 5.49 -4.90 5.72
C LEU A 34 6.30 -4.05 6.70
N LEU A 35 5.63 -3.38 7.64
CA LEU A 35 6.26 -2.56 8.68
C LEU A 35 7.04 -3.37 9.74
N GLU A 36 6.79 -4.67 9.84
CA GLU A 36 7.60 -5.58 10.67
C GLU A 36 8.99 -5.86 10.06
N LYS A 37 9.19 -5.58 8.76
CA LYS A 37 10.50 -5.76 8.14
C LYS A 37 11.46 -4.64 8.57
N PRO A 38 12.73 -4.96 8.88
CA PRO A 38 13.71 -3.96 9.33
C PRO A 38 13.82 -2.72 8.43
N MET A 39 13.71 -2.90 7.11
CA MET A 39 13.78 -1.81 6.12
C MET A 39 12.61 -0.81 6.22
N PHE A 40 11.44 -1.26 6.67
CA PHE A 40 10.23 -0.42 6.76
C PHE A 40 9.85 -0.08 8.20
N PHE A 41 10.58 -0.62 9.18
CA PHE A 41 10.37 -0.36 10.60
C PHE A 41 10.34 1.15 10.96
N PRO A 42 11.19 2.03 10.38
CA PRO A 42 11.14 3.47 10.67
C PRO A 42 9.84 4.16 10.26
N LEU A 43 9.03 3.53 9.39
CA LEU A 43 7.74 4.07 8.95
C LEU A 43 6.59 3.75 9.92
N LYS A 44 6.86 2.95 10.95
CA LYS A 44 5.90 2.67 12.01
C LYS A 44 5.87 3.88 12.96
N ASN A 45 4.76 4.61 12.98
CA ASN A 45 4.54 5.62 14.01
C ASN A 45 4.38 4.94 15.38
N TYR A 46 5.08 5.49 16.38
CA TYR A 46 5.05 5.07 17.77
C TYR A 46 4.08 5.90 18.59
#